data_AF-A0A0R3QFH5-F1
#
_entry.id   AF-A0A0R3QFH5-F1
#
_cell.length_a   1.000
_cell.length_b   1.000
_cell.length_c   1.000
_cell.angle_alpha   90.00
_cell.angle_beta   90.00
_cell.angle_gamma   90.00
#
_symmetry.space_group_name_H-M   'P 1'
#
loop_
_entity.id
_entity.type
_entity.pdbx_description
1 polymer ?
#
loop_
_entity_poly.entity_id
_entity_poly.type
_entity_poly.pdbx_seq_one_letter_code
_entity_poly.pdbx_strand_id
1 'polypeptide(L)'
;MSVIVRNPLGELILYCKGADTIILDRISHDTAPLLKSATIQHLDKFAADGFRTLCLAYKKISTDVFNKWHEQQKEAAVALTNRQEQLDRIYDELEQEMILLGATAIEDKLQDGVPDTIAELARANIKIWILTGDKQETAINIGYSCNLLTENLREVFVIDGETEREVEVQLKDVRRRIEQTLGPPSTM
;
A
#
# COMPACT_ATOMS: atom_id res chain seq x y z
N MET A 1 2.63 -8.41 7.17
CA MET A 1 2.38 -9.86 7.40
C MET A 1 3.70 -10.51 7.69
N SER A 2 3.80 -11.25 8.78
CA SER A 2 5.01 -11.94 9.17
C SER A 2 4.79 -13.42 9.47
N VAL A 3 5.87 -14.20 9.43
CA VAL A 3 5.91 -15.61 9.80
C VAL A 3 7.18 -15.88 10.60
N ILE A 4 7.07 -16.73 11.61
CA ILE A 4 8.22 -17.23 12.37
C ILE A 4 8.50 -18.64 11.92
N VAL A 5 9.73 -18.90 11.49
CA VAL A 5 10.16 -20.23 11.05
C VAL A 5 11.39 -20.66 11.81
N ARG A 6 11.51 -21.97 12.03
CA ARG A 6 12.75 -22.59 12.50
C ARG A 6 13.49 -23.17 11.31
N ASN A 7 14.70 -22.71 11.05
CA ASN A 7 15.51 -23.24 9.94
C ASN A 7 16.13 -24.60 10.31
N PRO A 8 16.75 -25.32 9.35
CA PRO A 8 17.39 -26.62 9.62
C PRO A 8 18.55 -26.58 10.63
N LEU A 9 19.12 -25.40 10.89
CA LEU A 9 20.15 -25.19 11.91
C LEU A 9 19.57 -24.96 13.31
N GLY A 10 18.23 -24.95 13.44
CA GLY A 10 17.52 -24.73 14.70
C GLY A 10 17.30 -23.26 15.04
N GLU A 11 17.77 -22.31 14.22
CA GLU A 11 17.58 -20.88 14.45
C GLU A 11 16.13 -20.47 14.18
N LEU A 12 15.59 -19.60 15.03
CA LEU A 12 14.29 -18.99 14.83
C LEU A 12 14.44 -17.65 14.10
N ILE A 13 13.70 -17.50 13.00
CA ILE A 13 13.74 -16.32 12.16
C ILE A 13 12.32 -15.85 11.91
N LEU A 14 12.06 -14.59 12.24
CA LEU A 14 10.88 -13.85 11.80
C LEU A 14 11.16 -13.31 10.40
N TYR A 15 10.30 -13.60 9.44
CA TYR A 15 10.28 -12.95 8.13
C TYR A 15 9.03 -12.08 8.03
N CYS A 16 9.17 -10.85 7.58
CA CYS A 16 8.05 -9.93 7.40
C CYS A 16 8.05 -9.35 5.99
N LYS A 17 6.85 -9.26 5.41
CA LYS A 17 6.57 -8.53 4.17
C LYS A 17 5.46 -7.52 4.37
N GLY A 18 5.58 -6.37 3.73
CA GLY A 18 4.58 -5.31 3.82
C GLY A 18 4.87 -4.13 2.91
N ALA A 19 4.00 -3.12 2.99
CA ALA A 19 4.21 -1.83 2.35
C ALA A 19 5.52 -1.21 2.85
N ASP A 20 6.18 -0.45 1.99
CA ASP A 20 7.45 0.20 2.28
C ASP A 20 7.33 1.21 3.42
N THR A 21 6.26 2.01 3.46
CA THR A 21 5.97 2.95 4.56
C THR A 21 5.90 2.26 5.92
N ILE A 22 5.39 1.03 5.99
CA ILE A 22 5.25 0.29 7.25
C ILE A 22 6.55 -0.43 7.61
N ILE A 23 7.19 -1.09 6.63
CA ILE A 23 8.38 -1.90 6.89
C ILE A 23 9.58 -1.01 7.20
N LEU A 24 9.79 0.09 6.45
CA LEU A 24 10.96 0.97 6.59
C LEU A 24 11.05 1.65 7.95
N ASP A 25 9.90 1.89 8.61
CA ASP A 25 9.80 2.43 9.98
C ASP A 25 10.19 1.41 11.04
N ARG A 26 10.18 0.11 10.70
CA ARG A 26 10.51 -1.01 11.60
C ARG A 26 11.92 -1.56 11.38
N ILE A 27 12.70 -0.95 10.48
CA ILE A 27 14.05 -1.41 10.14
C ILE A 27 15.09 -0.87 11.12
N SER A 28 15.90 -1.78 11.67
CA SER A 28 17.03 -1.46 12.55
C SER A 28 18.13 -0.68 11.84
N HIS A 29 18.84 0.15 12.61
CA HIS A 29 20.04 0.88 12.17
C HIS A 29 21.19 -0.04 11.74
N ASP A 30 21.18 -1.31 12.15
CA ASP A 30 22.15 -2.32 11.73
C ASP A 30 22.04 -2.69 10.24
N THR A 31 20.94 -2.30 9.58
CA THR A 31 20.80 -2.45 8.13
C THR A 31 21.80 -1.56 7.42
N ALA A 32 22.57 -2.14 6.49
CA ALA A 32 23.55 -1.41 5.69
C ALA A 32 22.90 -0.17 5.02
N PRO A 33 23.41 1.06 5.25
CA PRO A 33 22.79 2.28 4.73
C PRO A 33 22.64 2.28 3.21
N LEU A 34 23.63 1.74 2.50
CA LEU A 34 23.60 1.61 1.04
C LEU A 34 22.49 0.67 0.55
N LEU A 35 22.21 -0.42 1.28
CA LEU A 35 21.12 -1.34 0.95
C LEU A 35 19.77 -0.64 1.14
N LYS A 36 19.61 0.10 2.24
CA LYS A 36 18.37 0.85 2.52
C LYS A 36 18.12 1.91 1.45
N SER A 37 19.11 2.75 1.12
CA SER A 37 18.95 3.82 0.13
C SER A 37 18.70 3.26 -1.29
N ALA A 38 19.44 2.24 -1.70
CA ALA A 38 19.24 1.61 -3.01
C ALA A 38 17.84 0.95 -3.12
N THR A 39 17.37 0.31 -2.04
CA THR A 39 16.04 -0.32 -2.03
C THR A 39 14.92 0.72 -2.16
N ILE A 40 15.03 1.85 -1.46
CA ILE A 40 14.07 2.97 -1.58
C ILE A 40 14.02 3.49 -3.02
N GLN A 41 15.19 3.75 -3.62
CA GLN A 41 15.25 4.21 -5.00
C GLN A 41 14.61 3.21 -5.99
N HIS A 42 14.80 1.90 -5.78
CA HIS A 42 14.17 0.88 -6.61
C HIS A 42 12.65 0.82 -6.41
N LEU A 43 12.16 0.95 -5.17
CA LEU A 43 10.73 0.99 -4.87
C LEU A 43 10.03 2.16 -5.58
N ASP A 44 10.62 3.35 -5.53
CA ASP A 44 10.08 4.54 -6.21
C ASP A 44 10.01 4.32 -7.72
N LYS A 45 11.08 3.76 -8.31
CA LYS A 45 11.11 3.44 -9.73
C LYS A 45 10.04 2.40 -10.10
N PHE A 46 9.92 1.33 -9.33
CA PHE A 46 8.94 0.27 -9.61
C PHE A 46 7.50 0.77 -9.46
N ALA A 47 7.21 1.62 -8.47
CA ALA A 47 5.91 2.25 -8.32
C ALA A 47 5.60 3.17 -9.50
N ALA A 48 6.57 3.98 -9.94
CA ALA A 48 6.44 4.84 -11.13
C ALA A 48 6.14 4.03 -12.40
N ASP A 49 6.78 2.86 -12.54
CA ASP A 49 6.55 1.93 -13.64
C ASP A 49 5.24 1.10 -13.48
N GLY A 50 4.48 1.28 -12.38
CA GLY A 50 3.18 0.65 -12.16
C GLY A 50 3.20 -0.75 -11.55
N PHE A 51 4.35 -1.18 -11.03
CA PHE A 51 4.46 -2.46 -10.32
C PHE A 51 3.94 -2.33 -8.89
N ARG A 52 3.30 -3.39 -8.39
CA ARG A 52 2.99 -3.53 -6.97
C ARG A 52 4.26 -3.91 -6.22
N THR A 53 4.63 -3.09 -5.25
CA THR A 53 5.86 -3.28 -4.47
C THR A 53 5.59 -3.83 -3.08
N LEU A 54 6.52 -4.65 -2.58
CA LEU A 54 6.55 -5.08 -1.18
C LEU A 54 7.98 -5.06 -0.67
N CYS A 55 8.17 -4.52 0.54
CA CYS A 55 9.43 -4.65 1.27
C CYS A 55 9.48 -5.99 2.00
N LEU A 56 10.69 -6.56 2.04
CA LEU A 56 10.99 -7.80 2.74
C LEU A 56 12.03 -7.53 3.82
N ALA A 57 11.77 -8.01 5.02
CA ALA A 57 12.68 -7.89 6.16
C ALA A 57 12.70 -9.17 6.98
N TYR A 58 13.73 -9.34 7.80
CA TYR A 58 13.82 -10.46 8.73
C TYR A 58 14.42 -10.06 10.08
N LYS A 59 14.19 -10.87 11.09
CA LYS A 59 14.79 -10.72 12.42
C LYS A 59 15.10 -12.09 12.99
N LYS A 60 16.34 -12.30 13.41
CA LYS A 60 16.69 -13.48 14.23
C LYS A 60 16.12 -13.28 15.62
N ILE A 61 15.41 -14.28 16.13
CA ILE A 61 14.85 -14.25 17.47
C ILE A 61 15.47 -15.38 18.30
N SER A 62 15.81 -15.09 19.55
CA SER A 62 16.29 -16.12 20.46
C SER A 62 15.13 -17.01 20.91
N THR A 63 15.44 -18.24 21.33
CA THR A 63 14.45 -19.16 21.88
C THR A 63 13.74 -18.57 23.10
N ASP A 64 14.44 -17.84 23.96
CA ASP A 64 13.85 -17.22 25.15
C ASP A 64 12.85 -16.12 24.80
N VAL A 65 13.22 -15.24 23.84
CA VAL A 65 12.32 -14.19 23.35
C VAL A 65 11.08 -14.81 22.70
N PHE A 66 11.26 -15.84 21.89
CA PHE A 66 10.15 -16.55 21.26
C PHE A 66 9.22 -17.21 22.28
N ASN A 67 9.75 -17.91 23.28
CA ASN A 67 8.94 -18.59 24.28
C ASN A 67 8.09 -17.59 25.08
N LYS A 68 8.69 -16.49 25.52
CA LYS A 68 7.99 -15.41 26.23
C LYS A 68 6.89 -14.79 25.36
N TRP A 69 7.23 -14.44 24.13
CA TRP A 69 6.26 -13.90 23.17
C TRP A 69 5.12 -14.88 22.89
N HIS A 70 5.42 -16.18 22.77
CA HIS A 70 4.44 -17.21 22.47
C HIS A 70 3.47 -17.45 23.63
N GLU A 71 3.91 -17.34 24.88
CA GLU A 71 3.03 -17.35 26.05
C GLU A 71 2.08 -16.15 26.04
N GLN A 72 2.61 -14.95 25.83
CA GLN A 72 1.80 -13.72 25.73
C GLN A 72 0.79 -13.79 24.59
N GLN A 73 1.21 -14.32 23.44
CA GLN A 73 0.34 -14.48 22.27
C GLN A 73 -0.81 -15.47 22.56
N LYS A 74 -0.55 -16.58 23.27
CA LYS A 74 -1.59 -17.53 23.67
C LYS A 74 -2.62 -16.90 24.59
N GLU A 75 -2.16 -16.13 25.57
CA GLU A 75 -3.04 -15.41 26.50
C GLU A 75 -3.92 -14.40 25.76
N ALA A 76 -3.32 -13.57 24.90
CA ALA A 76 -4.06 -12.61 24.10
C ALA A 76 -5.06 -13.29 23.15
N ALA A 77 -4.69 -14.43 22.55
CA ALA A 77 -5.55 -15.15 21.61
C ALA A 77 -6.85 -15.70 22.23
N VAL A 78 -6.85 -15.97 23.55
CA VAL A 78 -8.02 -16.46 24.30
C VAL A 78 -8.75 -15.35 25.06
N ALA A 79 -8.31 -14.09 24.94
CA ALA A 79 -8.94 -12.95 25.59
C ALA A 79 -10.39 -12.77 25.11
N LEU A 80 -11.31 -12.57 26.06
CA LEU A 80 -12.73 -12.32 25.77
C LEU A 80 -13.01 -10.88 25.33
N THR A 81 -12.13 -9.94 25.70
CA THR A 81 -12.24 -8.51 25.41
C THR A 81 -10.97 -7.99 24.78
N ASN A 82 -11.10 -7.06 23.84
CA ASN A 82 -9.97 -6.39 23.15
C ASN A 82 -8.92 -7.34 22.57
N ARG A 83 -9.31 -8.55 22.18
CA ARG A 83 -8.40 -9.59 21.65
C ARG A 83 -7.55 -9.08 20.48
N GLN A 84 -8.17 -8.39 19.54
CA GLN A 84 -7.48 -7.92 18.33
C GLN A 84 -6.39 -6.91 18.69
N GLU A 85 -6.72 -5.90 19.49
CA GLU A 85 -5.79 -4.86 19.95
C GLU A 85 -4.61 -5.45 20.74
N GLN A 86 -4.87 -6.44 21.61
CA GLN A 86 -3.82 -7.13 22.36
C GLN A 86 -2.87 -7.89 21.42
N LEU A 87 -3.42 -8.62 20.44
CA LEU A 87 -2.61 -9.34 19.45
C LEU A 87 -1.80 -8.37 18.59
N ASP A 88 -2.42 -7.31 18.10
CA ASP A 88 -1.76 -6.29 17.26
C ASP A 88 -0.57 -5.67 18.00
N ARG A 89 -0.72 -5.34 19.30
CA ARG A 89 0.38 -4.83 20.12
C ARG A 89 1.54 -5.82 20.24
N ILE A 90 1.24 -7.09 20.53
CA ILE A 90 2.25 -8.14 20.69
C ILE A 90 2.98 -8.43 19.36
N TYR A 91 2.27 -8.34 18.23
CA TYR A 91 2.86 -8.50 16.91
C TYR A 91 3.75 -7.30 16.55
N ASP A 92 3.27 -6.08 16.78
CA ASP A 92 4.03 -4.86 16.52
C ASP A 92 5.31 -4.79 17.36
N GLU A 93 5.26 -5.20 18.63
CA GLU A 93 6.44 -5.29 19.50
C GLU A 93 7.51 -6.25 18.93
N LEU A 94 7.09 -7.41 18.40
CA LEU A 94 8.02 -8.40 17.85
C LEU A 94 8.64 -7.94 16.51
N GLU A 95 7.84 -7.27 15.69
CA GLU A 95 8.19 -6.79 14.35
C GLU A 95 9.07 -5.53 14.32
N GLN A 96 9.51 -4.99 15.46
CA GLN A 96 10.50 -3.90 15.50
C GLN A 96 11.93 -4.38 15.24
N GLU A 97 12.84 -3.47 14.88
CA GLU A 97 14.28 -3.74 14.75
C GLU A 97 14.60 -4.90 13.78
N MET A 98 13.93 -4.92 12.63
CA MET A 98 14.19 -5.92 11.57
C MET A 98 15.34 -5.47 10.65
N ILE A 99 15.98 -6.43 9.99
CA ILE A 99 16.98 -6.18 8.96
C ILE A 99 16.32 -6.24 7.59
N LEU A 100 16.52 -5.21 6.77
CA LEU A 100 15.99 -5.16 5.41
C LEU A 100 16.70 -6.21 4.54
N LEU A 101 15.93 -7.02 3.81
CA LEU A 101 16.45 -7.92 2.77
C LEU A 101 16.43 -7.24 1.40
N GLY A 102 15.38 -6.46 1.13
CA GLY A 102 15.17 -5.78 -0.14
C GLY A 102 13.69 -5.59 -0.42
N ALA A 103 13.34 -5.56 -1.70
CA ALA A 103 11.97 -5.39 -2.18
C ALA A 103 11.65 -6.31 -3.36
N THR A 104 10.36 -6.57 -3.55
CA THR A 104 9.82 -7.22 -4.75
C THR A 104 8.99 -6.22 -5.55
N ALA A 105 8.98 -6.37 -6.87
CA ALA A 105 8.07 -5.67 -7.77
C ALA A 105 7.29 -6.72 -8.56
N ILE A 106 5.97 -6.67 -8.47
CA ILE A 106 5.06 -7.63 -9.11
C ILE A 106 4.25 -6.86 -10.15
N GLU A 107 4.30 -7.34 -11.39
CA GLU A 107 3.45 -6.82 -12.45
C GLU A 107 2.02 -7.28 -12.18
N ASP A 108 1.13 -6.34 -11.92
CA ASP A 108 -0.29 -6.62 -11.76
C ASP A 108 -0.96 -6.50 -13.12
N LYS A 109 -0.98 -7.61 -13.85
CA LYS A 109 -1.66 -7.65 -15.14
C LYS A 109 -3.16 -7.49 -14.91
N LEU A 110 -3.77 -6.63 -15.71
CA LEU A 110 -5.23 -6.56 -15.79
C LEU A 110 -5.77 -7.92 -16.21
N GLN A 111 -6.94 -8.28 -15.67
CA GLN A 111 -7.65 -9.46 -16.15
C GLN A 111 -8.07 -9.26 -17.61
N ASP A 112 -8.15 -10.37 -18.35
CA ASP A 112 -8.57 -10.35 -19.74
C ASP A 112 -9.92 -9.66 -19.91
N GLY A 113 -9.99 -8.71 -20.85
CA GLY A 113 -11.22 -7.98 -21.17
C GLY A 113 -11.59 -6.84 -20.20
N VAL A 114 -10.78 -6.54 -19.17
CA VAL A 114 -11.03 -5.39 -18.28
C VAL A 114 -11.09 -4.06 -19.04
N PRO A 115 -10.10 -3.71 -19.91
CA PRO A 115 -10.13 -2.44 -20.64
C PRO A 115 -11.37 -2.32 -21.55
N ASP A 116 -11.72 -3.42 -22.24
CA ASP A 116 -12.89 -3.46 -23.13
C ASP A 116 -14.19 -3.28 -22.35
N THR A 117 -14.32 -3.98 -21.22
CA THR A 117 -15.51 -3.90 -20.36
C THR A 117 -15.69 -2.49 -19.80
N ILE A 118 -14.63 -1.85 -19.31
CA ILE A 118 -14.67 -0.47 -18.82
C ILE A 118 -15.09 0.48 -19.95
N ALA A 119 -14.57 0.29 -21.17
CA ALA A 119 -14.94 1.10 -22.32
C ALA A 119 -16.42 0.94 -22.71
N GLU A 120 -16.97 -0.28 -22.69
CA GLU A 120 -18.39 -0.53 -22.96
C GLU A 120 -19.29 0.11 -21.89
N LEU A 121 -18.95 -0.07 -20.61
CA LEU A 121 -19.69 0.54 -19.49
C LEU A 121 -19.66 2.08 -19.56
N ALA A 122 -18.51 2.67 -19.88
CA ALA A 122 -18.38 4.11 -20.08
C ALA A 122 -19.22 4.61 -21.27
N ARG A 123 -19.25 3.86 -22.39
CA ARG A 123 -20.11 4.14 -23.56
C ARG A 123 -21.61 4.03 -23.23
N ALA A 124 -21.97 3.15 -22.30
CA ALA A 124 -23.32 3.07 -21.73
C ALA A 124 -23.62 4.19 -20.70
N ASN A 125 -22.72 5.19 -20.55
CA ASN A 125 -22.81 6.31 -19.62
C ASN A 125 -22.85 5.90 -18.13
N ILE A 126 -22.30 4.72 -17.80
CA ILE A 126 -22.10 4.28 -16.41
C ILE A 126 -20.84 4.95 -15.88
N LYS A 127 -20.92 5.55 -14.69
CA LYS A 127 -19.77 6.18 -14.02
C LYS A 127 -19.04 5.12 -13.19
N ILE A 128 -17.74 4.97 -13.42
CA ILE A 128 -16.90 3.94 -12.82
C ILE A 128 -15.97 4.60 -11.81
N TRP A 129 -15.98 4.10 -10.58
CA TRP A 129 -15.15 4.62 -9.48
C TRP A 129 -14.28 3.48 -8.99
N ILE A 130 -12.96 3.72 -8.91
CA ILE A 130 -12.00 2.76 -8.33
C ILE A 130 -11.71 3.19 -6.90
N LEU A 131 -11.96 2.30 -5.95
CA LEU A 131 -11.59 2.44 -4.54
C LEU A 131 -10.44 1.47 -4.28
N THR A 132 -9.24 1.99 -4.02
CA THR A 132 -8.05 1.17 -3.79
C THR A 132 -7.28 1.67 -2.57
N GLY A 133 -6.62 0.73 -1.88
CA GLY A 133 -5.64 1.02 -0.82
C GLY A 133 -4.20 0.99 -1.32
N ASP A 134 -3.99 0.92 -2.64
CA ASP A 134 -2.67 1.03 -3.26
C ASP A 134 -2.19 2.49 -3.27
N LYS A 135 -0.91 2.70 -3.57
CA LYS A 135 -0.35 4.05 -3.74
C LYS A 135 -1.04 4.80 -4.87
N GLN A 136 -1.04 6.13 -4.78
CA GLN A 136 -1.66 6.99 -5.79
C GLN A 136 -1.07 6.74 -7.18
N GLU A 137 0.25 6.57 -7.29
CA GLU A 137 0.94 6.31 -8.55
C GLU A 137 0.48 4.99 -9.18
N THR A 138 0.36 3.93 -8.38
CA THR A 138 -0.16 2.63 -8.85
C THR A 138 -1.61 2.76 -9.32
N ALA A 139 -2.45 3.49 -8.57
CA ALA A 139 -3.85 3.71 -8.94
C ALA A 139 -3.98 4.47 -10.26
N ILE A 140 -3.14 5.49 -10.49
CA ILE A 140 -3.09 6.24 -11.74
C ILE A 140 -2.64 5.32 -12.90
N ASN A 141 -1.58 4.54 -12.69
CA ASN A 141 -1.07 3.61 -13.70
C ASN A 141 -2.09 2.53 -14.08
N ILE A 142 -2.83 1.97 -13.11
CA ILE A 142 -3.95 1.07 -13.36
C ILE A 142 -5.09 1.80 -14.09
N GLY A 143 -5.39 3.03 -13.70
CA GLY A 143 -6.39 3.87 -14.37
C GLY A 143 -6.09 4.06 -15.86
N TYR A 144 -4.84 4.31 -16.24
CA TYR A 144 -4.42 4.38 -17.64
C TYR A 144 -4.45 3.01 -18.31
N SER A 145 -3.93 1.98 -17.66
CA SER A 145 -3.87 0.62 -18.22
C SER A 145 -5.27 0.07 -18.55
N CYS A 146 -6.28 0.43 -17.76
CA CYS A 146 -7.65 -0.04 -17.92
C CYS A 146 -8.55 0.91 -18.74
N ASN A 147 -7.96 1.93 -19.38
CA ASN A 147 -8.64 2.97 -20.16
C ASN A 147 -9.69 3.77 -19.36
N LEU A 148 -9.63 3.77 -18.03
CA LEU A 148 -10.45 4.66 -17.20
C LEU A 148 -9.92 6.09 -17.28
N LEU A 149 -8.59 6.23 -17.21
CA LEU A 149 -7.88 7.46 -17.54
C LEU A 149 -7.40 7.34 -18.99
N THR A 150 -7.68 8.34 -19.80
CA THR A 150 -7.27 8.38 -21.20
C THR A 150 -6.56 9.69 -21.48
N GLU A 151 -5.65 9.70 -22.46
CA GLU A 151 -4.97 10.94 -22.89
C GLU A 151 -5.95 12.00 -23.43
N ASN A 152 -7.17 11.59 -23.79
CA ASN A 152 -8.25 12.48 -24.22
C ASN A 152 -8.99 13.14 -23.05
N LEU A 153 -8.70 12.77 -21.79
CA LEU A 153 -9.23 13.49 -20.65
C LEU A 153 -8.67 14.91 -20.67
N ARG A 154 -9.57 15.90 -20.68
CA ARG A 154 -9.20 17.32 -20.69
C ARG A 154 -8.37 17.70 -19.47
N GLU A 155 -8.70 17.10 -18.32
CA GLU A 155 -8.05 17.42 -17.07
C GLU A 155 -8.16 16.27 -16.07
N VAL A 156 -7.09 16.08 -15.29
CA VAL A 156 -7.06 15.20 -14.11
C VAL A 156 -6.92 16.09 -12.89
N PHE A 157 -7.86 15.95 -11.95
CA PHE A 157 -7.85 16.70 -10.70
C PHE A 157 -7.33 15.82 -9.57
N VAL A 158 -6.39 16.35 -8.79
CA VAL A 158 -5.85 15.69 -7.58
C VAL A 158 -6.33 16.46 -6.36
N ILE A 159 -6.79 15.73 -5.35
CA ILE A 159 -7.25 16.26 -4.06
C ILE A 159 -6.48 15.50 -2.99
N ASP A 160 -5.54 16.19 -2.36
CA ASP A 160 -4.54 15.64 -1.43
C ASP A 160 -4.47 16.43 -0.12
N GLY A 161 -5.47 17.27 0.18
CA GLY A 161 -5.54 18.01 1.44
C GLY A 161 -5.54 17.11 2.68
N GLU A 162 -4.76 17.49 3.69
CA GLU A 162 -4.61 16.75 4.94
C GLU A 162 -5.62 17.20 6.01
N THR A 163 -6.24 18.36 5.81
CA THR A 163 -7.28 18.91 6.68
C THR A 163 -8.61 19.09 5.95
N GLU A 164 -9.72 19.06 6.70
CA GLU A 164 -11.07 19.32 6.14
C GLU A 164 -11.11 20.63 5.33
N ARG A 165 -10.45 21.67 5.84
CA ARG A 165 -10.39 22.98 5.20
C ARG A 165 -9.63 22.94 3.88
N GLU A 166 -8.50 22.26 3.82
CA GLU A 166 -7.70 22.14 2.59
C GLU A 166 -8.48 21.37 1.52
N VAL A 167 -9.09 20.25 1.90
CA VAL A 167 -9.94 19.45 1.01
C VAL A 167 -11.12 20.28 0.50
N GLU A 168 -11.78 21.06 1.37
CA GLU A 168 -12.89 21.93 0.97
C GLU A 168 -12.45 22.97 -0.07
N VAL A 169 -11.29 23.60 0.13
CA VAL A 169 -10.75 24.59 -0.82
C VAL A 169 -10.44 23.92 -2.16
N GLN A 170 -9.73 22.79 -2.14
CA GLN A 170 -9.41 22.03 -3.36
C GLN A 170 -10.67 21.61 -4.12
N LEU A 171 -11.67 21.06 -3.44
CA LEU A 171 -12.95 20.68 -4.04
C LEU A 171 -13.68 21.86 -4.69
N LYS A 172 -13.69 23.02 -4.03
CA LYS A 172 -14.31 24.25 -4.58
C LYS A 172 -13.60 24.73 -5.84
N ASP A 173 -12.27 24.66 -5.86
CA ASP A 173 -11.48 25.06 -7.02
C ASP A 173 -11.66 24.08 -8.18
N VAL A 174 -11.65 22.77 -7.92
CA VAL A 174 -11.98 21.72 -8.90
C VAL A 174 -13.37 21.95 -9.49
N ARG A 175 -14.39 22.19 -8.66
CA ARG A 175 -15.75 22.48 -9.13
C ARG A 175 -15.78 23.69 -10.07
N ARG A 176 -15.11 24.78 -9.70
CA ARG A 176 -15.05 26.01 -10.53
C ARG A 176 -14.41 25.71 -11.89
N ARG A 177 -13.35 24.90 -11.93
CA ARG A 177 -12.68 24.51 -13.18
C ARG A 177 -13.57 23.64 -14.06
N ILE A 178 -14.24 22.64 -13.48
CA ILE A 178 -15.20 21.79 -14.18
C ILE A 178 -16.31 22.63 -14.84
N GLU A 179 -16.88 23.59 -14.11
CA GLU A 179 -17.92 24.51 -14.62
C GLU A 179 -17.41 25.37 -15.79
N GLN A 180 -16.16 25.83 -15.74
CA GLN A 180 -15.53 26.59 -16.83
C GLN A 180 -15.26 25.71 -18.07
N THR A 181 -14.92 24.44 -17.89
CA THR A 181 -14.60 23.51 -18.97
C THR A 181 -15.82 22.92 -19.67
N LEU A 182 -16.93 22.71 -18.96
CA LEU A 182 -18.16 22.11 -19.50
C LEU A 182 -19.10 23.15 -20.15
N GLY A 183 -18.87 24.44 -19.93
CA GLY A 183 -19.82 25.49 -20.31
C GLY A 183 -21.10 25.44 -19.46
N PRO A 184 -22.01 26.42 -19.60
CA PRO A 184 -23.25 26.42 -18.84
C PRO A 184 -24.04 25.13 -19.11
N PRO A 185 -24.68 24.52 -18.08
CA PRO A 185 -25.50 23.35 -18.27
C PRO A 185 -26.57 23.64 -19.32
N SER A 186 -26.71 22.76 -20.30
CA SER A 186 -27.79 22.84 -21.29
C SER A 186 -29.10 22.78 -20.51
N THR A 187 -29.80 23.92 -20.43
CA THR A 187 -31.16 23.99 -19.91
C THR A 187 -32.05 23.13 -20.81
N MET A 188 -32.45 21.95 -20.32
CA MET A 188 -33.69 21.31 -20.73
C MET A 188 -34.83 21.86 -19.88
#